data_AF-A0A7Y4P1N7-F1
#
_entry.id   AF-A0A7Y4P1N7-F1
#
_cell.length_a   1.000
_cell.length_b   1.000
_cell.length_c   1.000
_cell.angle_alpha   90.00
_cell.angle_beta   90.00
_cell.angle_gamma   90.00
#
_symmetry.space_group_name_H-M   'P 1'
#
loop_
_entity.id
_entity.type
_entity.pdbx_description
1 polymer ?
#
loop_
_entity_poly.entity_id
_entity_poly.type
_entity_poly.pdbx_seq_one_letter_code
_entity_poly.pdbx_strand_id
1 'polypeptide(L)' 'MSNLPPPGRAEVIDWLAGLGQRPPGAERLDSMELAWLVHQVEQRYGVELSDDQLAQMTTIDAAVAVLGEVLSAHA' A
#
# COMPACT_ATOMS: atom_id res chain seq x y z
N MET A 1 9.45 13.58 -13.62
CA MET A 1 9.18 13.99 -12.23
C MET A 1 7.74 13.63 -11.93
N SER A 2 7.50 12.40 -11.47
CA SER A 2 6.14 11.92 -11.22
C SER A 2 5.79 12.23 -9.77
N ASN A 3 5.25 13.42 -9.51
CA ASN A 3 4.67 13.78 -8.22
C ASN A 3 3.27 13.15 -8.12
N LEU A 4 3.21 11.81 -8.12
CA LEU A 4 1.96 11.10 -7.94
C LEU A 4 1.49 11.34 -6.50
N PRO A 5 0.23 11.72 -6.29
CA PRO A 5 -0.32 11.82 -4.94
C PRO A 5 -0.26 10.44 -4.25
N PRO A 6 -0.20 10.43 -2.90
CA PRO A 6 -0.30 9.19 -2.14
C PRO A 6 -1.61 8.47 -2.48
N PRO A 7 -1.60 7.12 -2.58
CA PRO A 7 -2.79 6.37 -2.94
C PRO A 7 -3.81 6.39 -1.81
N GLY A 8 -5.07 6.60 -2.16
CA GLY A 8 -6.19 6.47 -1.23
C GLY A 8 -6.64 5.02 -1.07
N ARG A 9 -7.58 4.79 -0.14
CA ARG A 9 -8.17 3.46 0.12
C ARG A 9 -8.69 2.76 -1.14
N ALA A 10 -9.38 3.49 -2.01
CA ALA A 10 -9.94 2.94 -3.24
C ALA A 10 -8.85 2.45 -4.20
N GLU A 11 -7.77 3.22 -4.35
CA GLU A 11 -6.61 2.84 -5.19
C GLU A 11 -5.92 1.60 -4.64
N VAL A 12 -5.66 1.56 -3.33
CA VAL A 12 -5.04 0.40 -2.67
C VAL A 12 -5.90 -0.86 -2.88
N ILE A 13 -7.23 -0.75 -2.76
CA ILE A 13 -8.16 -1.86 -3.02
C ILE A 13 -8.11 -2.31 -4.49
N ASP A 14 -8.13 -1.36 -5.44
CA ASP A 14 -8.05 -1.63 -6.87
C ASP A 14 -6.76 -2.39 -7.22
N TRP A 15 -5.63 -1.95 -6.69
CA TRP A 15 -4.35 -2.62 -6.92
C TRP A 15 -4.40 -4.05 -6.39
N LEU A 16 -4.86 -4.24 -5.14
CA LEU A 16 -4.94 -5.55 -4.51
C LEU A 16 -5.92 -6.50 -5.23
N ALA A 17 -6.97 -5.97 -5.85
CA ALA A 17 -7.87 -6.74 -6.71
C ALA A 17 -7.16 -7.29 -7.97
N GLY A 18 -6.06 -6.67 -8.40
CA GLY A 18 -5.20 -7.17 -9.48
C GLY A 18 -4.37 -8.40 -9.10
N LEU A 19 -4.05 -8.59 -7.82
CA LEU A 19 -3.35 -9.79 -7.32
C LEU A 19 -4.30 -11.00 -7.22
N GLY A 20 -5.57 -10.77 -6.88
CA GLY A 20 -6.56 -11.84 -6.76
C GLY A 20 -7.96 -11.35 -6.37
N GLN A 21 -8.92 -12.27 -6.33
CA GLN A 21 -10.29 -11.97 -5.97
C GLN A 21 -10.44 -11.81 -4.45
N ARG A 22 -10.22 -10.60 -3.95
CA ARG A 22 -10.50 -10.26 -2.55
C ARG A 22 -12.02 -10.22 -2.32
N PRO A 23 -12.56 -10.84 -1.24
CA PRO A 23 -13.97 -10.75 -0.94
C PRO A 23 -14.36 -9.31 -0.57
N PRO A 24 -15.59 -8.88 -0.92
CA PRO A 24 -16.07 -7.54 -0.61
C PRO A 24 -16.12 -7.35 0.91
N GLY A 25 -15.47 -6.28 1.39
CA GLY A 25 -15.41 -5.94 2.82
C GLY A 25 -14.25 -6.58 3.59
N ALA A 26 -13.33 -7.31 2.95
CA ALA A 26 -12.09 -7.71 3.61
C ALA A 26 -11.20 -6.50 3.87
N GLU A 27 -10.90 -6.24 5.14
CA GLU A 27 -10.10 -5.10 5.58
C GLU A 27 -8.68 -5.48 6.00
N ARG A 28 -8.45 -6.76 6.32
CA ARG A 28 -7.12 -7.27 6.72
C ARG A 28 -6.29 -7.59 5.49
N LEU A 29 -4.99 -7.34 5.58
CA LEU A 29 -4.02 -7.70 4.57
C LEU A 29 -3.30 -8.97 4.99
N ASP A 30 -3.29 -9.97 4.11
CA ASP A 30 -2.43 -11.13 4.27
C ASP A 30 -0.98 -10.80 3.86
N SER A 31 -0.01 -11.61 4.32
CA SER A 31 1.42 -11.36 4.03
C SER A 31 1.75 -11.30 2.55
N MET A 32 1.03 -12.06 1.71
CA MET A 32 1.20 -12.03 0.25
C MET A 32 0.66 -10.73 -0.36
N GLU A 33 -0.51 -10.27 0.09
CA GLU A 33 -1.10 -9.01 -0.36
C GLU A 33 -0.24 -7.83 0.06
N LEU A 34 0.30 -7.87 1.29
CA LEU A 34 1.22 -6.87 1.79
C LEU A 34 2.51 -6.84 0.96
N ALA A 35 3.18 -7.98 0.75
CA ALA A 35 4.40 -8.03 -0.05
C ALA A 35 4.20 -7.52 -1.48
N TRP A 36 3.05 -7.84 -2.08
CA TRP A 36 2.71 -7.34 -3.41
C TRP A 36 2.43 -5.83 -3.41
N LEU A 37 1.67 -5.32 -2.43
CA LEU A 37 1.37 -3.89 -2.31
C LEU A 37 2.65 -3.06 -2.17
N VAL A 38 3.57 -3.52 -1.32
CA VAL A 38 4.89 -2.93 -1.10
C VAL A 38 5.64 -2.86 -2.41
N HIS A 39 5.80 -4.00 -3.10
CA HIS A 39 6.50 -4.06 -4.37
C HIS A 39 5.91 -3.09 -5.41
N GLN A 40 4.57 -2.95 -5.48
CA GLN A 40 3.94 -1.98 -6.37
C GLN A 40 4.28 -0.53 -6.00
N VAL A 41 4.24 -0.18 -4.72
CA VAL A 41 4.56 1.17 -4.24
C VAL A 41 6.02 1.50 -4.53
N GLU A 42 6.94 0.60 -4.19
CA GLU A 42 8.38 0.79 -4.42
C GLU A 42 8.68 0.99 -5.91
N GLN A 43 8.07 0.18 -6.79
CA GLN A 43 8.25 0.31 -8.23
C GLN A 43 7.61 1.57 -8.82
N ARG A 44 6.47 2.03 -8.28
CA ARG A 44 5.69 3.14 -8.83
C ARG A 44 6.17 4.51 -8.34
N TYR A 45 6.57 4.59 -7.07
CA TYR A 45 7.01 5.82 -6.42
C TYR A 45 8.52 5.90 -6.24
N GLY A 46 9.25 4.79 -6.38
CA GLY A 46 10.70 4.74 -6.20
C GLY A 46 11.11 4.92 -4.73
N VAL A 47 10.26 4.54 -3.79
CA VAL A 47 10.53 4.58 -2.34
C VAL A 47 10.86 3.19 -1.82
N GLU A 48 11.48 3.10 -0.65
CA GLU A 48 11.73 1.84 0.06
C GLU A 48 10.96 1.85 1.39
N LEU A 49 10.21 0.79 1.68
CA LEU A 49 9.44 0.65 2.92
C LEU A 49 10.22 -0.18 3.93
N SER A 50 10.33 0.31 5.17
CA SER A 50 11.01 -0.39 6.26
C SER A 50 10.14 -1.48 6.87
N ASP A 51 10.73 -2.55 7.40
CA ASP A 51 9.99 -3.64 8.05
C ASP A 51 9.02 -3.19 9.15
N ASP A 52 9.36 -2.12 9.89
CA ASP A 52 8.46 -1.54 10.90
C ASP A 52 7.17 -0.96 10.27
N GLN A 53 7.31 -0.27 9.14
CA GLN A 53 6.18 0.24 8.38
C GLN A 53 5.33 -0.92 7.85
N LEU A 54 5.97 -1.97 7.32
CA LEU A 54 5.29 -3.19 6.87
C LEU A 54 4.50 -3.86 8.00
N ALA A 55 5.08 -3.96 9.19
CA ALA A 55 4.43 -4.56 10.36
C ALA A 55 3.18 -3.76 10.81
N GLN A 56 3.12 -2.46 10.54
CA GLN A 56 1.94 -1.62 10.80
C GLN A 56 0.84 -1.80 9.76
N MET A 57 1.17 -2.18 8.52
CA MET A 57 0.23 -2.39 7.41
C MET A 57 -0.55 -3.71 7.52
N THR A 58 -1.24 -3.94 8.63
CA THR A 58 -2.06 -5.15 8.84
C THR A 58 -3.47 -5.05 8.26
N THR A 59 -3.90 -3.83 7.94
CA THR A 59 -5.20 -3.53 7.34
C THR A 59 -5.03 -2.54 6.19
N ILE A 60 -6.05 -2.47 5.33
CA ILE A 60 -6.08 -1.51 4.22
C ILE A 60 -5.96 -0.08 4.73
N ASP A 61 -6.67 0.26 5.80
CA ASP A 61 -6.66 1.61 6.36
C ASP A 61 -5.28 1.97 6.93
N ALA A 62 -4.65 1.04 7.67
CA ALA A 62 -3.29 1.21 8.16
C ALA A 62 -2.28 1.34 7.01
N ALA A 63 -2.44 0.55 5.94
CA ALA A 63 -1.59 0.67 4.75
C ALA A 63 -1.72 2.04 4.10
N VAL A 64 -2.93 2.54 3.90
CA VAL A 64 -3.16 3.88 3.33
C VAL A 64 -2.54 4.97 4.21
N ALA A 65 -2.72 4.88 5.53
CA ALA A 65 -2.14 5.85 6.48
C ALA A 65 -0.60 5.86 6.40
N VAL A 66 0.03 4.69 6.49
CA VAL A 66 1.50 4.58 6.45
C VAL A 66 2.04 5.02 5.09
N LEU A 67 1.41 4.61 3.98
CA LEU A 67 1.81 5.05 2.64
C LEU A 67 1.69 6.57 2.48
N GLY A 68 0.63 7.17 3.01
CA GLY A 68 0.44 8.62 3.01
C GLY A 68 1.56 9.35 3.73
N GLU A 69 1.93 8.90 4.93
CA GLU A 69 3.01 9.48 5.73
C GLU A 69 4.36 9.34 5.02
N VAL A 70 4.70 8.14 4.53
CA VAL A 70 5.98 7.87 3.87
C VAL A 70 6.12 8.70 2.59
N LEU A 71 5.10 8.70 1.74
CA LEU A 71 5.15 9.44 0.48
C LEU A 71 5.13 10.95 0.71
N SER A 72 4.43 11.45 1.74
CA SER A 72 4.48 12.87 2.11
C SER A 72 5.84 13.28 2.69
N ALA A 73 6.55 12.38 3.37
CA ALA A 73 7.90 12.65 3.87
C ALA A 73 8.97 12.59 2.76
N HIS A 74 8.68 11.94 1.64
CA HIS A 74 9.59 11.76 0.50
C HIS A 74 9.35 12.74 -0.67
N ALA A 75 8.24 13.48 -0.66
CA ALA A 75 7.87 14.50 -1.65
C ALA A 75 8.57 15.85 -1.41
#